data_AF-A0AAN0Y7Y5-F1
#
_entry.id   AF-A0AAN0Y7Y5-F1
#
_cell.length_a   1.000
_cell.length_b   1.000
_cell.length_c   1.000
_cell.angle_alpha   90.00
_cell.angle_beta   90.00
_cell.angle_gamma   90.00
#
_symmetry.space_group_name_H-M   'P 1'
#
loop_
_entity.id
_entity.type
_entity.pdbx_description
1 polymer ?
#
loop_
_entity_poly.entity_id
_entity_poly.type
_entity_poly.pdbx_seq_one_letter_code
_entity_poly.pdbx_strand_id
1 'polypeptide(L)'
;MKTVKFSLVGVAVAMALFGCNSDSDSVSATTPVTLSVSDAPIDDVSDVVVTFSKVAFLSIDDETPQIFEVYKTDEEGNYVDEDGELLLEGEDPIPLSVNLLDVQGSDVEDLLDGELLPVGNYKLCVFANDGDHPDYPSYVVDELTGNKIPLTVKGDGACPQGVGKEDNAGVLFFNNTFAVNPDNNEYVVEFDLRRGLKDGTGQNEGYSIQRTSVSLINTVTTGDIQGVVLAATYGGCVNDTDTGNGYAQAVYLYEGNVAEEDMGPFAGVEGKVDPIAAAAVSLADNNTDYTYEFGFVEPGTYSVGYTCTANDDSEDGLVEGEAFSIFDSVSGLSVSVGTDTEANF
;
A
#
# COMPACT_ATOMS: atom_id res chain seq x y z
N MET A 1 -15.04 7.49 14.97
CA MET A 1 -15.20 6.58 16.13
C MET A 1 -14.44 5.33 15.75
N LYS A 2 -13.21 5.18 16.25
CA LYS A 2 -12.29 4.10 15.87
C LYS A 2 -12.82 2.76 16.38
N THR A 3 -13.11 1.84 15.47
CA THR A 3 -13.48 0.46 15.77
C THR A 3 -12.29 -0.43 15.53
N VAL A 4 -11.59 -0.78 16.61
CA VAL A 4 -10.60 -1.86 16.61
C VAL A 4 -11.36 -3.17 16.34
N LYS A 5 -11.20 -3.75 15.14
CA LYS A 5 -11.77 -5.06 14.78
C LYS A 5 -10.93 -6.14 15.50
N PHE A 6 -11.40 -6.58 16.67
CA PHE A 6 -10.90 -7.82 17.28
C PHE A 6 -11.45 -9.02 16.50
N SER A 7 -10.59 -9.67 15.70
CA SER A 7 -10.92 -10.93 15.05
C SER A 7 -11.11 -12.03 16.10
N LEU A 8 -12.35 -12.49 16.24
CA LEU A 8 -12.76 -13.48 17.23
C LEU A 8 -12.77 -14.86 16.56
N VAL A 9 -11.60 -15.50 16.49
CA VAL A 9 -11.47 -16.87 15.98
C VAL A 9 -12.06 -17.85 16.98
N GLY A 10 -13.13 -18.55 16.59
CA GLY A 10 -13.74 -19.56 17.46
C GLY A 10 -14.93 -20.31 16.87
N VAL A 11 -14.77 -20.93 15.70
CA VAL A 11 -15.74 -21.94 15.22
C VAL A 11 -15.02 -23.27 14.99
N ALA A 12 -15.26 -24.22 15.90
CA ALA A 12 -14.87 -25.61 15.73
C ALA A 12 -15.80 -26.27 14.69
N VAL A 13 -15.31 -26.43 13.46
CA VAL A 13 -16.02 -27.17 12.41
C VAL A 13 -15.87 -28.67 12.65
N ALA A 14 -17.00 -29.35 12.85
CA ALA A 14 -17.06 -30.79 12.98
C ALA A 14 -16.87 -31.46 11.60
N MET A 15 -15.78 -32.22 11.44
CA MET A 15 -15.56 -33.06 10.26
C MET A 15 -16.60 -34.19 10.20
N ALA A 16 -17.53 -34.11 9.24
CA ALA A 16 -18.31 -35.25 8.79
C ALA A 16 -17.54 -35.96 7.66
N LEU A 17 -16.97 -37.12 7.99
CA LEU A 17 -16.37 -38.05 7.02
C LEU A 17 -17.45 -38.57 6.07
N PHE A 18 -17.43 -38.11 4.82
CA PHE A 18 -18.13 -38.77 3.71
C PHE A 18 -17.19 -39.71 2.97
N GLY A 19 -17.73 -40.89 2.64
CA GLY A 19 -17.00 -42.07 2.20
C GLY A 19 -16.46 -42.02 0.78
N CYS A 20 -15.46 -42.88 0.57
CA CYS A 20 -14.76 -43.18 -0.67
C CYS A 20 -15.70 -43.65 -1.80
N ASN A 21 -15.62 -43.01 -2.97
CA ASN A 21 -15.93 -43.63 -4.27
C ASN A 21 -15.22 -42.92 -5.45
N SER A 22 -14.09 -43.48 -5.87
CA SER A 22 -13.57 -43.55 -7.26
C SER A 22 -13.87 -42.42 -8.25
N ASP A 23 -13.00 -41.41 -8.31
CA ASP A 23 -12.30 -40.99 -9.53
C ASP A 23 -11.06 -40.20 -9.11
N SER A 24 -9.91 -40.42 -9.75
CA SER A 24 -8.64 -39.82 -9.35
C SER A 24 -8.50 -38.41 -9.91
N ASP A 25 -9.31 -37.49 -9.41
CA ASP A 25 -9.02 -36.06 -9.47
C ASP A 25 -8.46 -35.69 -8.10
N SER A 26 -7.17 -35.39 -8.04
CA SER A 26 -6.56 -34.81 -6.84
C SER A 26 -7.20 -33.45 -6.61
N VAL A 27 -8.20 -33.38 -5.74
CA VAL A 27 -8.77 -32.11 -5.30
C VAL A 27 -7.66 -31.37 -4.58
N SER A 28 -7.10 -30.35 -5.21
CA SER A 28 -6.15 -29.45 -4.57
C SER A 28 -6.86 -28.83 -3.36
N ALA A 29 -6.25 -28.95 -2.17
CA ALA A 29 -6.81 -28.33 -0.98
C ALA A 29 -6.89 -26.82 -1.21
N THR A 30 -8.03 -26.20 -0.91
CA THR A 30 -8.20 -24.75 -0.97
C THR A 30 -8.09 -24.13 0.42
N THR A 31 -7.73 -22.85 0.46
CA THR A 31 -7.58 -22.03 1.66
C THR A 31 -8.15 -20.64 1.39
N PRO A 32 -8.72 -19.96 2.40
CA PRO A 32 -9.04 -18.54 2.27
C PRO A 32 -7.76 -17.72 2.07
N VAL A 33 -7.87 -16.68 1.25
CA VAL A 33 -6.85 -15.68 0.97
C VAL A 33 -7.49 -14.30 1.01
N THR A 34 -6.88 -13.39 1.77
CA THR A 34 -7.26 -11.99 1.82
C THR A 34 -6.18 -11.18 1.11
N LEU A 35 -6.59 -10.26 0.25
CA LEU A 35 -5.71 -9.31 -0.44
C LEU A 35 -6.24 -7.91 -0.17
N SER A 36 -5.40 -7.06 0.40
CA SER A 36 -5.76 -5.70 0.79
C SER A 36 -4.78 -4.70 0.16
N VAL A 37 -5.06 -3.40 0.32
CA VAL A 37 -4.15 -2.31 -0.08
C VAL A 37 -3.86 -1.41 1.12
N SER A 38 -2.67 -0.82 1.12
CA SER A 38 -2.26 0.23 2.06
C SER A 38 -1.23 1.14 1.38
N ASP A 39 -0.85 2.22 2.05
CA ASP A 39 0.06 3.23 1.52
C ASP A 39 0.95 3.94 2.54
N ALA A 40 2.07 4.45 2.02
CA ALA A 40 2.88 5.51 2.58
C ALA A 40 2.55 6.90 1.95
N PRO A 41 1.94 7.82 2.71
CA PRO A 41 1.36 9.08 2.21
C PRO A 41 2.36 10.10 1.65
N ILE A 42 1.82 11.05 0.87
CA ILE A 42 2.51 12.20 0.26
C ILE A 42 1.84 13.53 0.66
N ASP A 43 2.60 14.62 0.69
CA ASP A 43 2.19 15.86 1.36
C ASP A 43 1.43 16.87 0.47
N ASP A 44 1.53 16.78 -0.86
CA ASP A 44 1.01 17.82 -1.79
C ASP A 44 -0.38 17.50 -2.40
N VAL A 45 -1.05 16.46 -1.92
CA VAL A 45 -2.33 16.00 -2.46
C VAL A 45 -3.30 15.66 -1.33
N SER A 46 -4.59 15.96 -1.52
CA SER A 46 -5.61 15.68 -0.50
C SER A 46 -6.23 14.29 -0.63
N ASP A 47 -6.22 13.72 -1.84
CA ASP A 47 -6.76 12.40 -2.11
C ASP A 47 -5.98 11.73 -3.24
N VAL A 48 -5.75 10.42 -3.12
CA VAL A 48 -5.20 9.57 -4.19
C VAL A 48 -6.11 8.37 -4.34
N VAL A 49 -7.07 8.47 -5.26
CA VAL A 49 -8.12 7.48 -5.44
C VAL A 49 -7.76 6.53 -6.57
N VAL A 50 -7.59 5.26 -6.23
CA VAL A 50 -7.37 4.16 -7.18
C VAL A 50 -8.63 3.31 -7.24
N THR A 51 -9.14 3.10 -8.46
CA THR A 51 -10.29 2.23 -8.70
C THR A 51 -9.81 0.88 -9.21
N PHE A 52 -10.06 -0.17 -8.45
CA PHE A 52 -9.67 -1.54 -8.77
C PHE A 52 -10.80 -2.27 -9.50
N SER A 53 -10.47 -2.97 -10.59
CA SER A 53 -11.45 -3.72 -11.39
C SER A 53 -11.43 -5.21 -11.06
N LYS A 54 -10.23 -5.82 -11.08
CA LYS A 54 -10.07 -7.25 -10.83
C LYS A 54 -8.67 -7.61 -10.33
N VAL A 55 -8.58 -8.80 -9.77
CA VAL A 55 -7.35 -9.44 -9.33
C VAL A 55 -7.22 -10.81 -9.99
N ALA A 56 -6.03 -11.14 -10.48
CA ALA A 56 -5.74 -12.45 -11.05
C ALA A 56 -4.53 -13.10 -10.38
N PHE A 57 -4.78 -14.24 -9.71
CA PHE A 57 -3.77 -15.13 -9.17
C PHE A 57 -3.33 -16.10 -10.27
N LEU A 58 -2.07 -15.95 -10.68
CA LEU A 58 -1.45 -16.69 -11.76
C LEU A 58 -0.78 -17.94 -11.21
N SER A 59 -1.49 -19.07 -11.27
CA SER A 59 -0.98 -20.37 -10.83
C SER A 59 0.28 -20.75 -11.59
N ILE A 60 1.32 -21.15 -10.87
CA ILE A 60 2.56 -21.69 -11.44
C ILE A 60 2.44 -23.19 -11.71
N ASP A 61 1.60 -23.88 -10.95
CA ASP A 61 1.52 -25.34 -10.96
C ASP A 61 0.68 -25.88 -12.13
N ASP A 62 -0.47 -25.25 -12.41
CA ASP A 62 -1.40 -25.67 -13.46
C ASP A 62 -1.62 -24.64 -14.59
N GLU A 63 -0.90 -23.50 -14.54
CA GLU A 63 -0.93 -22.38 -15.49
C GLU A 63 -2.35 -21.80 -15.74
N THR A 64 -3.31 -22.10 -14.88
CA THR A 64 -4.69 -21.60 -14.99
C THR A 64 -4.90 -20.47 -13.99
N PRO A 65 -5.15 -19.22 -14.44
CA PRO A 65 -5.33 -18.10 -13.53
C PRO A 65 -6.67 -18.21 -12.79
N GLN A 66 -6.68 -17.84 -11.52
CA GLN A 66 -7.88 -17.61 -10.72
C GLN A 66 -8.16 -16.11 -10.73
N ILE A 67 -9.32 -15.69 -11.24
CA ILE A 67 -9.67 -14.28 -11.46
C ILE A 67 -10.86 -13.94 -10.56
N PHE A 68 -10.75 -12.83 -9.84
CA PHE A 68 -11.78 -12.28 -8.97
C PHE A 68 -12.04 -10.83 -9.36
N GLU A 69 -13.30 -10.48 -9.54
CA GLU A 69 -13.72 -9.09 -9.74
C GLU A 69 -13.71 -8.36 -8.38
N VAL A 70 -13.32 -7.09 -8.37
CA VAL A 70 -13.23 -6.28 -7.16
C VAL A 70 -14.36 -5.25 -7.19
N TYR A 71 -15.34 -5.43 -6.32
CA TYR A 71 -16.52 -4.58 -6.24
C TYR A 71 -16.68 -3.97 -4.85
N LYS A 72 -17.36 -2.82 -4.80
CA LYS A 72 -17.72 -2.19 -3.53
C LYS A 72 -18.78 -3.02 -2.81
N THR A 73 -18.51 -3.36 -1.54
CA THR A 73 -19.42 -4.14 -0.68
C THR A 73 -19.58 -3.49 0.70
N ASP A 74 -20.61 -3.89 1.44
CA ASP A 74 -20.74 -3.60 2.87
C ASP A 74 -19.91 -4.57 3.73
N GLU A 75 -19.92 -4.39 5.06
CA GLU A 75 -19.22 -5.27 6.00
C GLU A 75 -19.72 -6.73 6.00
N GLU A 76 -20.88 -7.00 5.40
CA GLU A 76 -21.47 -8.34 5.27
C GLU A 76 -21.18 -8.95 3.87
N GLY A 77 -20.46 -8.24 3.01
CA GLY A 77 -20.10 -8.67 1.64
C GLY A 77 -21.21 -8.47 0.62
N ASN A 78 -22.26 -7.70 0.91
CA ASN A 78 -23.32 -7.39 -0.05
C ASN A 78 -22.88 -6.22 -0.94
N TYR A 79 -23.19 -6.28 -2.23
CA TYR A 79 -22.92 -5.16 -3.14
C TYR A 79 -23.70 -3.91 -2.73
N VAL A 80 -23.02 -2.77 -2.78
CA VAL A 80 -23.59 -1.45 -2.46
C VAL A 80 -23.38 -0.45 -3.59
N ASP A 81 -24.20 0.58 -3.61
CA ASP A 81 -24.09 1.70 -4.54
C ASP A 81 -23.03 2.73 -4.11
N GLU A 82 -22.95 3.85 -4.84
CA GLU A 82 -22.01 4.94 -4.57
C GLU A 82 -22.22 5.55 -3.18
N ASP A 83 -23.45 5.60 -2.69
CA ASP A 83 -23.83 6.14 -1.38
C ASP A 83 -23.64 5.12 -0.24
N GLY A 84 -23.35 3.86 -0.57
CA GLY A 84 -23.14 2.79 0.41
C GLY A 84 -24.43 2.07 0.83
N GLU A 85 -25.51 2.26 0.08
CA GLU A 85 -26.77 1.55 0.28
C GLU A 85 -26.79 0.25 -0.52
N LEU A 86 -27.57 -0.75 -0.08
CA LEU A 86 -27.65 -2.04 -0.77
C LEU A 86 -28.08 -1.88 -2.23
N LEU A 87 -27.28 -2.47 -3.13
CA LEU A 87 -27.52 -2.42 -4.57
C LEU A 87 -28.87 -3.06 -4.92
N LEU A 88 -29.65 -2.39 -5.77
CA LEU A 88 -30.98 -2.89 -6.14
C LEU A 88 -30.88 -4.08 -7.09
N GLU A 89 -31.89 -4.95 -7.05
CA GLU A 89 -31.97 -6.11 -7.94
C GLU A 89 -31.97 -5.67 -9.41
N GLY A 90 -30.95 -6.10 -10.15
CA GLY A 90 -30.79 -5.82 -11.58
C GLY A 90 -29.91 -4.62 -11.91
N GLU A 91 -29.31 -3.97 -10.91
CA GLU A 91 -28.23 -3.00 -11.10
C GLU A 91 -26.87 -3.72 -11.16
N ASP A 92 -25.94 -3.15 -11.93
CA ASP A 92 -24.59 -3.71 -12.07
C ASP A 92 -23.73 -3.26 -10.87
N PRO A 93 -22.91 -4.16 -10.30
CA PRO A 93 -22.01 -3.80 -9.20
C PRO A 93 -20.96 -2.80 -9.67
N ILE A 94 -20.58 -1.87 -8.80
CA ILE A 94 -19.58 -0.85 -9.08
C ILE A 94 -18.20 -1.29 -8.57
N PRO A 95 -17.11 -0.95 -9.28
CA PRO A 95 -15.76 -1.29 -8.85
C PRO A 95 -15.41 -0.59 -7.53
N LEU A 96 -14.49 -1.19 -6.76
CA LEU A 96 -14.02 -0.59 -5.52
C LEU A 96 -13.03 0.55 -5.81
N SER A 97 -13.35 1.75 -5.34
CA SER A 97 -12.43 2.89 -5.33
C SER A 97 -11.90 3.09 -3.91
N VAL A 98 -10.57 3.10 -3.76
CA VAL A 98 -9.90 3.30 -2.47
C VAL A 98 -9.11 4.59 -2.54
N ASN A 99 -9.31 5.47 -1.57
CA ASN A 99 -8.40 6.59 -1.33
C ASN A 99 -7.20 6.05 -0.54
N LEU A 100 -6.04 5.97 -1.17
CA LEU A 100 -4.84 5.41 -0.55
C LEU A 100 -4.39 6.20 0.68
N LEU A 101 -4.69 7.50 0.74
CA LEU A 101 -4.38 8.32 1.91
C LEU A 101 -5.24 7.99 3.14
N ASP A 102 -6.33 7.24 2.99
CA ASP A 102 -7.15 6.78 4.13
C ASP A 102 -6.63 5.46 4.74
N VAL A 103 -5.66 4.80 4.11
CA VAL A 103 -5.11 3.51 4.52
C VAL A 103 -3.59 3.60 4.64
N GLN A 104 -3.11 4.06 5.80
CA GLN A 104 -1.68 4.30 6.03
C GLN A 104 -1.12 3.44 7.17
N GLY A 105 0.18 3.17 7.15
CA GLY A 105 0.82 2.41 8.22
C GLY A 105 0.37 0.95 8.16
N SER A 106 -0.28 0.45 9.21
CA SER A 106 -0.86 -0.90 9.24
C SER A 106 -2.36 -0.93 8.89
N ASP A 107 -2.98 0.22 8.62
CA ASP A 107 -4.36 0.29 8.16
C ASP A 107 -4.47 -0.19 6.70
N VAL A 108 -5.53 -0.95 6.39
CA VAL A 108 -5.73 -1.58 5.09
C VAL A 108 -7.19 -1.51 4.63
N GLU A 109 -7.40 -1.57 3.32
CA GLU A 109 -8.70 -1.81 2.69
C GLU A 109 -8.66 -3.10 1.88
N ASP A 110 -9.61 -4.02 2.12
CA ASP A 110 -9.65 -5.31 1.47
C ASP A 110 -10.13 -5.20 0.01
N LEU A 111 -9.31 -5.67 -0.93
CA LEU A 111 -9.75 -5.90 -2.32
C LEU A 111 -10.50 -7.23 -2.45
N LEU A 112 -10.07 -8.23 -1.69
CA LEU A 112 -10.65 -9.57 -1.61
C LEU A 112 -10.62 -10.03 -0.15
N ASP A 113 -11.74 -10.51 0.36
CA ASP A 113 -11.85 -11.02 1.73
C ASP A 113 -12.12 -12.54 1.73
N GLY A 114 -11.13 -13.33 2.14
CA GLY A 114 -11.29 -14.76 2.40
C GLY A 114 -11.59 -15.63 1.17
N GLU A 115 -11.18 -15.20 -0.03
CA GLU A 115 -11.42 -15.93 -1.28
C GLU A 115 -10.72 -17.30 -1.29
N LEU A 116 -11.44 -18.34 -1.74
CA LEU A 116 -10.92 -19.71 -1.70
C LEU A 116 -10.00 -20.00 -2.89
N LEU A 117 -8.70 -20.09 -2.62
CA LEU A 117 -7.68 -20.43 -3.61
C LEU A 117 -7.06 -21.80 -3.32
N PRO A 118 -6.71 -22.60 -4.35
CA PRO A 118 -5.88 -23.78 -4.16
C PRO A 118 -4.53 -23.43 -3.50
N VAL A 119 -4.06 -24.29 -2.60
CA VAL A 119 -2.70 -24.21 -2.05
C VAL A 119 -1.71 -24.44 -3.20
N GLY A 120 -0.74 -23.54 -3.36
CA GLY A 120 0.17 -23.57 -4.49
C GLY A 120 1.03 -22.32 -4.60
N ASN A 121 1.80 -22.23 -5.68
CA ASN A 121 2.64 -21.08 -5.97
C ASN A 121 1.99 -20.18 -7.01
N TYR A 122 2.02 -18.87 -6.76
CA TYR A 122 1.32 -17.88 -7.57
C TYR A 122 2.22 -16.68 -7.93
N LYS A 123 1.84 -16.01 -9.02
CA LYS A 123 2.14 -14.59 -9.26
C LYS A 123 0.82 -13.82 -9.21
N LEU A 124 0.88 -12.49 -9.17
CA LEU A 124 -0.32 -11.66 -9.02
C LEU A 124 -0.38 -10.57 -10.09
N CYS A 125 -1.56 -10.37 -10.66
CA CYS A 125 -1.94 -9.16 -11.38
C CYS A 125 -3.07 -8.47 -10.62
N VAL A 126 -2.90 -7.18 -10.32
CA VAL A 126 -3.97 -6.32 -9.80
C VAL A 126 -4.28 -5.28 -10.87
N PHE A 127 -5.53 -5.20 -11.30
CA PHE A 127 -5.98 -4.28 -12.33
C PHE A 127 -6.59 -3.04 -11.68
N ALA A 128 -6.23 -1.87 -12.21
CA ALA A 128 -6.77 -0.60 -11.77
C ALA A 128 -7.14 0.25 -12.99
N ASN A 129 -8.27 0.92 -12.94
CA ASN A 129 -8.72 1.81 -14.00
C ASN A 129 -7.79 3.01 -14.09
N ASP A 130 -7.41 3.40 -15.30
CA ASP A 130 -6.68 4.65 -15.53
C ASP A 130 -7.61 5.86 -15.43
N GLY A 131 -7.03 7.05 -15.28
CA GLY A 131 -7.78 8.29 -15.19
C GLY A 131 -8.54 8.70 -16.46
N ASP A 132 -8.35 7.98 -17.57
CA ASP A 132 -9.13 8.13 -18.81
C ASP A 132 -10.24 7.08 -18.97
N HIS A 133 -10.43 6.21 -17.97
CA HIS A 133 -11.53 5.25 -17.94
C HIS A 133 -12.88 5.99 -17.95
N PRO A 134 -13.85 5.57 -18.78
CA PRO A 134 -15.07 6.35 -19.05
C PRO A 134 -16.00 6.51 -17.85
N ASP A 135 -16.15 5.46 -17.04
CA ASP A 135 -17.16 5.43 -15.97
C ASP A 135 -16.52 5.62 -14.57
N TYR A 136 -15.46 4.86 -14.27
CA TYR A 136 -14.82 4.87 -12.96
C TYR A 136 -13.30 5.17 -13.03
N PRO A 137 -12.89 6.40 -13.35
CA PRO A 137 -11.48 6.77 -13.46
C PRO A 137 -10.79 6.84 -12.09
N SER A 138 -9.50 6.49 -12.05
CA SER A 138 -8.62 6.83 -10.92
C SER A 138 -8.18 8.29 -11.01
N TYR A 139 -7.99 8.95 -9.87
CA TYR A 139 -7.63 10.37 -9.84
C TYR A 139 -6.88 10.77 -8.57
N VAL A 140 -6.19 11.91 -8.67
CA VAL A 140 -5.61 12.64 -7.54
C VAL A 140 -6.40 13.92 -7.33
N VAL A 141 -6.58 14.35 -6.09
CA VAL A 141 -7.11 15.68 -5.77
C VAL A 141 -5.97 16.56 -5.28
N ASP A 142 -5.73 17.64 -6.01
CA ASP A 142 -4.73 18.65 -5.64
C ASP A 142 -5.18 19.41 -4.38
N GLU A 143 -4.32 19.47 -3.36
CA GLU A 143 -4.69 20.03 -2.05
C GLU A 143 -5.04 21.53 -2.14
N LEU A 144 -4.31 22.29 -2.97
CA LEU A 144 -4.46 23.74 -3.06
C LEU A 144 -5.70 24.17 -3.85
N THR A 145 -6.03 23.43 -4.91
CA THR A 145 -7.07 23.80 -5.87
C THR A 145 -8.34 22.97 -5.75
N GLY A 146 -8.26 21.79 -5.14
CA GLY A 146 -9.35 20.80 -5.08
C GLY A 146 -9.69 20.20 -6.44
N ASN A 147 -8.82 20.36 -7.44
CA ASN A 147 -9.06 19.83 -8.78
C ASN A 147 -8.80 18.32 -8.82
N LYS A 148 -9.70 17.58 -9.46
CA LYS A 148 -9.47 16.17 -9.82
C LYS A 148 -8.56 16.10 -11.04
N ILE A 149 -7.42 15.45 -10.89
CA ILE A 149 -6.40 15.25 -11.91
C ILE A 149 -6.34 13.76 -12.24
N PRO A 150 -6.39 13.35 -13.53
CA PRO A 150 -6.34 11.93 -13.90
C PRO A 150 -5.12 11.20 -13.34
N LEU A 151 -5.30 9.98 -12.83
CA LEU A 151 -4.23 9.12 -12.32
C LEU A 151 -4.07 7.88 -13.22
N THR A 152 -2.89 7.67 -13.78
CA THR A 152 -2.55 6.49 -14.57
C THR A 152 -1.78 5.49 -13.72
N VAL A 153 -2.28 4.26 -13.61
CA VAL A 153 -1.54 3.16 -12.97
C VAL A 153 -0.67 2.51 -14.04
N LYS A 154 0.65 2.66 -13.96
CA LYS A 154 1.51 2.23 -15.08
C LYS A 154 1.36 0.73 -15.37
N GLY A 155 1.05 0.42 -16.63
CA GLY A 155 0.97 -0.94 -17.16
C GLY A 155 0.14 -0.96 -18.44
N ASP A 156 0.47 -1.82 -19.42
CA ASP A 156 -0.21 -1.83 -20.72
C ASP A 156 -1.63 -2.44 -20.66
N GLY A 157 -2.26 -2.51 -19.49
CA GLY A 157 -3.53 -3.20 -19.24
C GLY A 157 -3.47 -4.71 -19.36
N ALA A 158 -2.30 -5.30 -19.61
CA ALA A 158 -2.14 -6.71 -19.98
C ALA A 158 -1.56 -7.56 -18.85
N CYS A 159 -2.17 -8.71 -18.61
CA CYS A 159 -1.69 -9.75 -17.69
C CYS A 159 -1.46 -11.07 -18.44
N PRO A 160 -0.38 -11.82 -18.14
CA PRO A 160 -0.05 -13.07 -18.83
C PRO A 160 -0.99 -14.23 -18.46
N GLN A 161 -0.65 -15.46 -18.88
CA GLN A 161 -1.39 -16.70 -18.62
C GLN A 161 -2.88 -16.67 -19.04
N GLY A 162 -3.18 -15.95 -20.12
CA GLY A 162 -4.53 -15.94 -20.69
C GLY A 162 -5.55 -15.06 -19.96
N VAL A 163 -5.13 -14.29 -18.94
CA VAL A 163 -5.99 -13.28 -18.28
C VAL A 163 -6.41 -12.18 -19.25
N GLY A 164 -5.54 -11.82 -20.20
CA GLY A 164 -5.87 -10.91 -21.28
C GLY A 164 -5.49 -9.46 -20.99
N LYS A 165 -6.22 -8.54 -21.62
CA LYS A 165 -5.99 -7.10 -21.53
C LYS A 165 -7.29 -6.37 -21.24
N GLU A 166 -7.21 -5.32 -20.42
CA GLU A 166 -8.28 -4.33 -20.23
C GLU A 166 -7.91 -3.01 -20.90
N ASP A 167 -8.89 -2.37 -21.51
CA ASP A 167 -8.75 -1.03 -22.07
C ASP A 167 -8.91 0.00 -20.95
N ASN A 168 -8.18 1.12 -21.05
CA ASN A 168 -8.22 2.20 -20.03
C ASN A 168 -7.91 1.72 -18.61
N ALA A 169 -7.00 0.76 -18.49
CA ALA A 169 -6.59 0.19 -17.22
C ALA A 169 -5.08 -0.05 -17.17
N GLY A 170 -4.52 0.21 -15.99
CA GLY A 170 -3.22 -0.25 -15.55
C GLY A 170 -3.25 -1.67 -15.00
N VAL A 171 -2.07 -2.29 -14.92
CA VAL A 171 -1.88 -3.56 -14.21
C VAL A 171 -0.68 -3.43 -13.30
N LEU A 172 -0.79 -3.81 -12.05
CA LEU A 172 0.34 -4.05 -11.15
C LEU A 172 0.68 -5.54 -11.22
N PHE A 173 1.78 -5.86 -11.89
CA PHE A 173 2.21 -7.25 -12.10
C PHE A 173 3.36 -7.63 -11.17
N PHE A 174 3.07 -8.45 -10.17
CA PHE A 174 4.03 -8.97 -9.21
C PHE A 174 4.64 -10.26 -9.76
N ASN A 175 5.82 -10.13 -10.37
CA ASN A 175 6.48 -11.23 -11.06
C ASN A 175 7.22 -12.20 -10.14
N ASN A 176 7.44 -11.82 -8.88
CA ASN A 176 8.00 -12.71 -7.87
C ASN A 176 6.95 -13.73 -7.45
N THR A 177 7.38 -14.99 -7.34
CA THR A 177 6.49 -16.07 -6.90
C THR A 177 6.30 -16.01 -5.40
N PHE A 178 5.05 -16.11 -4.96
CA PHE A 178 4.67 -16.28 -3.55
C PHE A 178 3.83 -17.55 -3.38
N ALA A 179 3.78 -18.07 -2.16
CA ALA A 179 3.11 -19.33 -1.84
C ALA A 179 1.79 -19.05 -1.11
N VAL A 180 0.68 -19.52 -1.67
CA VAL A 180 -0.58 -19.67 -0.93
C VAL A 180 -0.48 -20.93 -0.09
N ASN A 181 -0.39 -20.77 1.23
CA ASN A 181 -0.14 -21.83 2.20
C ASN A 181 -1.45 -22.40 2.76
N PRO A 182 -1.47 -23.62 3.34
CA PRO A 182 -2.68 -24.16 3.96
C PRO A 182 -3.27 -23.31 5.09
N ASP A 183 -2.42 -22.55 5.77
CA ASP A 183 -2.76 -21.66 6.87
C ASP A 183 -2.02 -20.33 6.62
N ASN A 184 -2.68 -19.19 6.85
CA ASN A 184 -2.08 -17.84 6.89
C ASN A 184 -1.76 -17.20 5.52
N ASN A 185 -2.76 -16.58 4.89
CA ASN A 185 -2.66 -15.94 3.56
C ASN A 185 -3.28 -14.54 3.58
N GLU A 186 -2.65 -13.63 4.30
CA GLU A 186 -3.01 -12.22 4.34
C GLU A 186 -1.95 -11.44 3.58
N TYR A 187 -2.34 -10.83 2.47
CA TYR A 187 -1.44 -10.08 1.60
C TYR A 187 -1.87 -8.64 1.48
N VAL A 188 -0.89 -7.73 1.47
CA VAL A 188 -1.12 -6.30 1.24
C VAL A 188 -0.35 -5.87 0.00
N VAL A 189 -1.04 -5.16 -0.88
CA VAL A 189 -0.45 -4.37 -1.95
C VAL A 189 -0.09 -3.02 -1.36
N GLU A 190 1.18 -2.90 -0.97
CA GLU A 190 1.73 -1.72 -0.30
C GLU A 190 2.18 -0.70 -1.35
N PHE A 191 1.52 0.46 -1.38
CA PHE A 191 1.94 1.59 -2.18
C PHE A 191 2.94 2.45 -1.37
N ASP A 192 3.96 2.94 -2.05
CA ASP A 192 4.83 3.99 -1.53
C ASP A 192 4.60 5.22 -2.41
N LEU A 193 3.54 5.97 -2.11
CA LEU A 193 3.16 7.13 -2.92
C LEU A 193 4.22 8.23 -2.87
N ARG A 194 4.87 8.47 -1.72
CA ARG A 194 5.98 9.46 -1.66
C ARG A 194 7.10 9.10 -2.65
N ARG A 195 7.41 7.81 -2.79
CA ARG A 195 8.42 7.36 -3.74
C ARG A 195 7.93 7.36 -5.19
N GLY A 196 6.73 6.86 -5.47
CA GLY A 196 6.32 6.56 -6.85
C GLY A 196 5.09 7.23 -7.41
N LEU A 197 4.42 8.13 -6.68
CA LEU A 197 3.47 9.05 -7.30
C LEU A 197 4.25 10.13 -8.05
N LYS A 198 4.05 10.19 -9.37
CA LYS A 198 4.73 11.16 -10.24
C LYS A 198 3.72 12.08 -10.89
N ASP A 199 3.91 13.38 -10.73
CA ASP A 199 3.21 14.36 -11.56
C ASP A 199 3.82 14.35 -12.97
N GLY A 200 2.97 14.26 -13.99
CA GLY A 200 3.38 14.29 -15.38
C GLY A 200 3.88 15.67 -15.77
N THR A 201 5.10 15.76 -16.32
CA THR A 201 5.68 17.03 -16.75
C THR A 201 5.03 17.53 -18.05
N GLY A 202 3.85 18.13 -17.96
CA GLY A 202 3.18 18.75 -19.09
C GLY A 202 1.72 19.09 -18.78
N GLN A 203 1.24 20.22 -19.30
CA GLN A 203 -0.19 20.54 -19.21
C GLN A 203 -0.96 19.39 -19.90
N ASN A 204 -1.73 18.61 -19.12
CA ASN A 204 -2.52 17.42 -19.47
C ASN A 204 -1.90 16.02 -19.22
N GLU A 205 -0.75 15.89 -18.56
CA GLU A 205 -0.13 14.56 -18.37
C GLU A 205 -0.61 13.78 -17.13
N GLY A 206 -1.36 14.42 -16.23
CA GLY A 206 -1.94 13.76 -15.05
C GLY A 206 -0.88 13.20 -14.09
N TYR A 207 -1.32 12.47 -13.07
CA TYR A 207 -0.43 11.74 -12.19
C TYR A 207 -0.21 10.31 -12.69
N SER A 208 0.90 9.68 -12.29
CA SER A 208 1.12 8.26 -12.49
C SER A 208 1.74 7.56 -11.30
N ILE A 209 1.34 6.31 -11.04
CA ILE A 209 1.99 5.44 -10.06
C ILE A 209 3.06 4.60 -10.77
N GLN A 210 4.30 4.66 -10.28
CA GLN A 210 5.38 3.79 -10.73
C GLN A 210 5.18 2.37 -10.18
N ARG A 211 5.35 1.35 -11.03
CA ARG A 211 5.30 -0.04 -10.57
C ARG A 211 6.42 -0.40 -9.57
N THR A 212 7.52 0.34 -9.57
CA THR A 212 8.66 0.12 -8.67
C THR A 212 8.38 0.57 -7.24
N SER A 213 7.34 1.37 -7.02
CA SER A 213 6.94 1.84 -5.70
C SER A 213 5.79 1.03 -5.11
N VAL A 214 5.46 -0.12 -5.68
CA VAL A 214 4.39 -0.98 -5.16
C VAL A 214 4.95 -2.36 -4.85
N SER A 215 4.69 -2.85 -3.64
CA SER A 215 5.15 -4.13 -3.14
C SER A 215 3.99 -5.04 -2.78
N LEU A 216 4.21 -6.35 -2.85
CA LEU A 216 3.27 -7.34 -2.34
C LEU A 216 3.89 -7.95 -1.08
N ILE A 217 3.23 -7.78 0.05
CA ILE A 217 3.76 -8.17 1.36
C ILE A 217 2.83 -9.21 1.97
N ASN A 218 3.38 -10.22 2.64
CA ASN A 218 2.62 -11.15 3.47
C ASN A 218 2.68 -10.70 4.93
N THR A 219 1.59 -10.13 5.43
CA THR A 219 1.52 -9.43 6.73
C THR A 219 1.82 -10.36 7.90
N VAL A 220 1.60 -11.66 7.69
CA VAL A 220 1.76 -12.66 8.74
C VAL A 220 3.23 -12.99 9.03
N THR A 221 4.13 -12.49 8.19
CA THR A 221 5.58 -12.65 8.29
C THR A 221 6.30 -11.37 8.71
N THR A 222 5.58 -10.29 8.96
CA THR A 222 6.12 -8.97 9.22
C THR A 222 5.85 -8.51 10.66
N GLY A 223 6.51 -7.44 11.07
CA GLY A 223 6.13 -6.63 12.23
C GLY A 223 6.06 -5.16 11.80
N ASP A 224 5.99 -4.25 12.77
CA ASP A 224 5.76 -2.84 12.48
C ASP A 224 6.84 -1.98 13.16
N ILE A 225 7.05 -0.76 12.65
CA ILE A 225 7.86 0.28 13.30
C ILE A 225 6.97 1.49 13.48
N GLN A 226 6.83 1.97 14.70
CA GLN A 226 5.99 3.13 15.00
C GLN A 226 6.64 4.02 16.05
N GLY A 227 6.13 5.24 16.17
CA GLY A 227 6.41 6.03 17.36
C GLY A 227 5.96 7.47 17.25
N VAL A 228 6.48 8.27 18.16
CA VAL A 228 6.10 9.67 18.37
C VAL A 228 7.24 10.59 17.96
N VAL A 229 6.90 11.62 17.19
CA VAL A 229 7.72 12.82 17.00
C VAL A 229 7.26 13.85 18.02
N LEU A 230 8.11 14.14 19.01
CA LEU A 230 7.79 15.12 20.05
C LEU A 230 7.62 16.51 19.43
N ALA A 231 6.68 17.29 19.96
CA ALA A 231 6.44 18.66 19.48
C ALA A 231 7.68 19.57 19.53
N ALA A 232 8.63 19.28 20.44
CA ALA A 232 9.92 19.97 20.51
C ALA A 232 10.82 19.62 19.33
N THR A 233 10.86 18.36 18.93
CA THR A 233 11.62 17.85 17.78
C THR A 233 11.00 18.35 16.47
N TYR A 234 9.68 18.29 16.38
CA TYR A 234 8.91 18.88 15.28
C TYR A 234 9.19 20.38 15.11
N GLY A 235 9.04 21.14 16.19
CA GLY A 235 9.29 22.58 16.18
C GLY A 235 10.76 22.92 15.96
N GLY A 236 11.68 22.08 16.46
CA GLY A 236 13.12 22.22 16.24
C GLY A 236 13.46 22.15 14.77
N CYS A 237 13.00 21.11 14.07
CA CYS A 237 13.25 20.94 12.65
C CYS A 237 12.81 22.15 11.83
N VAL A 238 11.59 22.64 12.08
CA VAL A 238 11.03 23.81 11.39
C VAL A 238 11.78 25.12 11.70
N ASN A 239 12.35 25.27 12.89
CA ASN A 239 13.05 26.50 13.27
C ASN A 239 14.53 26.52 12.86
N ASP A 240 15.16 25.34 12.79
CA ASP A 240 16.59 25.19 12.55
C ASP A 240 16.91 24.91 11.07
N THR A 241 15.90 24.57 10.27
CA THR A 241 16.01 24.38 8.82
C THR A 241 15.47 25.61 8.08
N ASP A 242 16.19 26.08 7.07
CA ASP A 242 15.75 27.16 6.18
C ASP A 242 15.42 26.56 4.82
N THR A 243 14.17 26.71 4.37
CA THR A 243 13.65 26.19 3.10
C THR A 243 12.78 27.22 2.42
N GLY A 244 12.93 27.35 1.10
CA GLY A 244 12.08 28.21 0.25
C GLY A 244 10.77 27.55 -0.14
N ASN A 245 10.64 26.23 0.06
CA ASN A 245 9.58 25.38 -0.47
C ASN A 245 8.56 24.93 0.60
N GLY A 246 8.68 25.44 1.83
CA GLY A 246 7.82 25.02 2.95
C GLY A 246 8.31 23.74 3.62
N TYR A 247 7.54 23.24 4.58
CA TYR A 247 7.91 22.07 5.38
C TYR A 247 6.94 20.93 5.17
N ALA A 248 7.48 19.74 4.92
CA ALA A 248 6.74 18.49 4.92
C ALA A 248 7.42 17.47 5.83
N GLN A 249 6.62 16.84 6.66
CA GLN A 249 7.07 16.11 7.83
C GLN A 249 6.97 14.62 7.57
N ALA A 250 8.11 13.94 7.57
CA ALA A 250 8.15 12.51 7.29
C ALA A 250 9.23 11.82 8.11
N VAL A 251 9.05 10.52 8.28
CA VAL A 251 10.09 9.62 8.74
C VAL A 251 10.48 8.74 7.56
N TYR A 252 11.78 8.57 7.34
CA TYR A 252 12.34 7.72 6.29
C TYR A 252 12.90 6.44 6.92
N LEU A 253 12.59 5.29 6.32
CA LEU A 253 13.05 3.97 6.76
C LEU A 253 14.28 3.55 5.96
N TYR A 254 15.31 3.10 6.64
CA TYR A 254 16.56 2.60 6.05
C TYR A 254 16.82 1.17 6.50
N GLU A 255 17.24 0.31 5.58
CA GLU A 255 17.67 -1.04 5.91
C GLU A 255 19.05 -1.02 6.60
N GLY A 256 19.18 -1.77 7.70
CA GLY A 256 20.42 -1.90 8.46
C GLY A 256 20.58 -0.86 9.58
N ASN A 257 21.79 -0.81 10.15
CA ASN A 257 22.17 0.16 11.17
C ASN A 257 22.93 1.32 10.50
N VAL A 258 22.18 2.28 9.97
CA VAL A 258 22.68 3.45 9.23
C VAL A 258 22.84 4.63 10.19
N ALA A 259 24.00 5.28 10.24
CA ALA A 259 24.19 6.50 11.03
C ALA A 259 23.48 7.69 10.37
N GLU A 260 23.03 8.67 11.17
CA GLU A 260 22.35 9.88 10.66
C GLU A 260 23.10 10.58 9.52
N GLU A 261 24.42 10.72 9.66
CA GLU A 261 25.28 11.37 8.68
C GLU A 261 25.45 10.57 7.38
N ASP A 262 25.00 9.32 7.34
CA ASP A 262 25.01 8.45 6.16
C ASP A 262 23.61 8.29 5.55
N MET A 263 22.55 8.77 6.21
CA MET A 263 21.19 8.73 5.67
C MET A 263 21.03 9.71 4.50
N GLY A 264 20.45 9.21 3.41
CA GLY A 264 20.19 9.95 2.18
C GLY A 264 18.70 10.06 1.82
N PRO A 265 18.36 10.88 0.82
CA PRO A 265 17.02 10.99 0.24
C PRO A 265 16.72 9.87 -0.79
N PHE A 266 15.46 9.72 -1.22
CA PHE A 266 15.07 8.88 -2.37
C PHE A 266 15.72 9.33 -3.69
N ALA A 267 16.01 10.63 -3.83
CA ALA A 267 16.75 11.19 -4.95
C ALA A 267 18.13 10.53 -5.18
N GLY A 268 18.66 9.88 -4.15
CA GLY A 268 19.97 9.23 -4.18
C GLY A 268 21.11 10.24 -4.11
N VAL A 269 22.00 10.07 -3.13
CA VAL A 269 23.18 10.92 -2.97
C VAL A 269 24.42 10.04 -2.83
N GLU A 270 25.46 10.35 -3.61
CA GLU A 270 26.69 9.56 -3.60
C GLU A 270 27.28 9.47 -2.18
N GLY A 271 27.50 8.24 -1.71
CA GLY A 271 28.05 7.97 -0.38
C GLY A 271 27.02 7.95 0.75
N LYS A 272 25.74 8.14 0.46
CA LYS A 272 24.62 7.97 1.40
C LYS A 272 23.91 6.64 1.16
N VAL A 273 23.13 6.21 2.14
CA VAL A 273 22.21 5.09 2.05
C VAL A 273 20.83 5.63 1.69
N ASP A 274 20.25 5.08 0.64
CA ASP A 274 18.92 5.46 0.18
C ASP A 274 17.84 4.83 1.08
N PRO A 275 16.74 5.53 1.34
CA PRO A 275 15.63 4.99 2.11
C PRO A 275 14.83 3.98 1.28
N ILE A 276 14.19 3.04 1.97
CA ILE A 276 13.37 1.99 1.35
C ILE A 276 11.87 2.30 1.37
N ALA A 277 11.43 3.16 2.29
CA ALA A 277 10.05 3.63 2.47
C ALA A 277 10.06 4.95 3.26
N ALA A 278 8.93 5.67 3.27
CA ALA A 278 8.71 6.85 4.12
C ALA A 278 7.30 6.88 4.70
N ALA A 279 7.14 7.34 5.93
CA ALA A 279 5.85 7.48 6.60
C ALA A 279 5.56 8.97 6.83
N ALA A 280 4.31 9.41 6.68
CA ALA A 280 3.95 10.76 7.14
C ALA A 280 3.97 10.85 8.66
N VAL A 281 4.23 12.06 9.12
CA VAL A 281 4.08 12.44 10.51
C VAL A 281 2.75 13.17 10.65
N SER A 282 1.76 12.49 11.21
CA SER A 282 0.41 13.02 11.40
C SER A 282 0.16 13.40 12.85
N LEU A 283 -0.72 14.37 13.08
CA LEU A 283 -1.12 14.73 14.44
C LEU A 283 -2.05 13.65 14.97
N ALA A 284 -1.69 13.03 16.10
CA ALA A 284 -2.51 12.01 16.75
C ALA A 284 -3.87 12.58 17.21
N ASP A 285 -4.86 11.70 17.41
CA ASP A 285 -6.21 12.09 17.86
C ASP A 285 -6.25 12.89 19.17
N ASN A 286 -5.23 12.73 20.01
CA ASN A 286 -5.09 13.49 21.25
C ASN A 286 -4.76 14.97 21.00
N ASN A 287 -4.45 15.31 19.75
CA ASN A 287 -4.15 16.64 19.23
C ASN A 287 -2.93 17.29 19.92
N THR A 288 -2.02 16.48 20.46
CA THR A 288 -0.81 16.92 21.18
C THR A 288 0.47 16.25 20.72
N ASP A 289 0.41 15.00 20.28
CA ASP A 289 1.57 14.24 19.83
C ASP A 289 1.49 14.01 18.32
N TYR A 290 2.64 14.01 17.66
CA TYR A 290 2.73 13.61 16.25
C TYR A 290 3.19 12.16 16.18
N THR A 291 2.54 11.36 15.36
CA THR A 291 2.81 9.92 15.24
C THR A 291 3.14 9.57 13.80
N TYR A 292 3.90 8.50 13.64
CA TYR A 292 4.18 7.86 12.36
C TYR A 292 4.20 6.35 12.55
N GLU A 293 3.99 5.63 11.45
CA GLU A 293 3.98 4.19 11.43
C GLU A 293 4.46 3.68 10.07
N PHE A 294 5.27 2.63 10.11
CA PHE A 294 5.57 1.74 9.00
C PHE A 294 4.94 0.39 9.31
N GLY A 295 3.88 0.06 8.59
CA GLY A 295 3.30 -1.28 8.63
C GLY A 295 4.14 -2.27 7.84
N PHE A 296 3.95 -3.55 8.15
CA PHE A 296 4.38 -4.66 7.28
C PHE A 296 5.89 -4.71 6.99
N VAL A 297 6.71 -4.34 7.97
CA VAL A 297 8.17 -4.37 7.88
C VAL A 297 8.68 -5.80 8.09
N GLU A 298 9.50 -6.28 7.15
CA GLU A 298 10.12 -7.60 7.26
C GLU A 298 11.04 -7.71 8.51
N PRO A 299 11.20 -8.89 9.12
CA PRO A 299 12.10 -9.06 10.25
C PRO A 299 13.55 -8.75 9.87
N GLY A 300 14.17 -7.82 10.59
CA GLY A 300 15.48 -7.31 10.22
C GLY A 300 16.02 -6.27 11.17
N THR A 301 17.14 -5.66 10.78
CA THR A 301 17.70 -4.49 11.46
C THR A 301 17.44 -3.26 10.61
N TYR A 302 16.97 -2.17 11.22
CA TYR A 302 16.59 -0.94 10.53
C TYR A 302 17.05 0.31 11.26
N SER A 303 17.06 1.42 10.54
CA SER A 303 17.17 2.77 11.08
C SER A 303 16.02 3.63 10.54
N VAL A 304 15.62 4.63 11.30
CA VAL A 304 14.64 5.64 10.89
C VAL A 304 15.23 7.03 11.05
N GLY A 305 14.95 7.92 10.08
CA GLY A 305 15.37 9.31 10.09
C GLY A 305 14.18 10.24 9.94
N TYR A 306 14.00 11.16 10.89
CA TYR A 306 12.95 12.17 10.85
C TYR A 306 13.43 13.43 10.10
N THR A 307 12.57 13.98 9.24
CA THR A 307 12.84 15.20 8.47
C THR A 307 11.60 16.08 8.33
N CYS A 308 11.84 17.39 8.18
CA CYS A 308 10.83 18.39 7.82
C CYS A 308 11.02 18.96 6.40
N THR A 309 11.94 18.40 5.61
CA THR A 309 12.21 18.79 4.21
C THR A 309 11.81 17.67 3.25
N ALA A 310 10.79 16.89 3.58
CA ALA A 310 10.38 15.75 2.76
C ALA A 310 9.88 16.17 1.37
N ASN A 311 9.29 17.35 1.26
CA ASN A 311 8.82 18.00 0.04
C ASN A 311 9.94 18.40 -0.92
N ASP A 312 11.19 18.38 -0.47
CA ASP A 312 12.36 18.69 -1.29
C ASP A 312 12.98 17.43 -1.92
N ASP A 313 12.42 16.25 -1.65
CA ASP A 313 12.91 14.94 -2.12
C ASP A 313 11.89 14.20 -2.99
N SER A 314 12.40 13.51 -4.01
CA SER A 314 11.69 12.54 -4.84
C SER A 314 12.68 11.63 -5.56
N GLU A 315 12.24 10.47 -6.08
CA GLU A 315 13.12 9.64 -6.95
C GLU A 315 13.63 10.37 -8.20
N ASP A 316 13.00 11.48 -8.64
CA ASP A 316 13.45 12.22 -9.83
C ASP A 316 14.59 13.20 -9.50
N GLY A 317 14.87 13.41 -8.22
CA GLY A 317 15.87 14.32 -7.73
C GLY A 317 15.35 15.23 -6.62
N LEU A 318 16.28 15.99 -6.05
CA LEU A 318 15.97 17.07 -5.13
C LEU A 318 15.43 18.29 -5.86
N VAL A 319 14.56 19.04 -5.18
CA VAL A 319 14.05 20.33 -5.69
C VAL A 319 15.21 21.31 -5.92
N GLU A 320 15.21 21.99 -7.07
CA GLU A 320 16.33 22.88 -7.46
C GLU A 320 16.47 24.05 -6.49
N GLY A 321 17.62 24.12 -5.83
CA GLY A 321 17.95 25.21 -4.90
C GLY A 321 17.60 24.92 -3.44
N GLU A 322 16.91 23.81 -3.17
CA GLU A 322 16.60 23.32 -1.82
C GLU A 322 17.58 22.22 -1.40
N ALA A 323 17.51 21.79 -0.14
CA ALA A 323 18.37 20.75 0.40
C ALA A 323 17.59 19.81 1.32
N PHE A 324 17.76 18.51 1.10
CA PHE A 324 17.25 17.49 2.00
C PHE A 324 18.18 17.27 3.20
N SER A 325 17.62 17.11 4.39
CA SER A 325 18.37 16.69 5.58
C SER A 325 17.54 15.86 6.55
N ILE A 326 18.18 14.90 7.20
CA ILE A 326 17.63 14.23 8.39
C ILE A 326 17.93 15.11 9.61
N PHE A 327 16.91 15.40 10.41
CA PHE A 327 17.00 16.25 11.60
C PHE A 327 17.31 15.47 12.87
N ASP A 328 16.75 14.26 12.99
CA ASP A 328 17.02 13.33 14.10
C ASP A 328 16.85 11.89 13.62
N SER A 329 17.49 10.93 14.29
CA SER A 329 17.52 9.54 13.86
C SER A 329 17.55 8.53 15.00
N VAL A 330 16.93 7.36 14.75
CA VAL A 330 17.03 6.19 15.63
C VAL A 330 17.53 5.01 14.81
N SER A 331 18.61 4.38 15.24
CA SER A 331 19.31 3.36 14.45
C SER A 331 19.47 2.04 15.19
N GLY A 332 19.55 0.94 14.42
CA GLY A 332 19.73 -0.40 14.99
C GLY A 332 18.46 -0.96 15.62
N LEU A 333 17.29 -0.53 15.15
CA LEU A 333 15.99 -1.11 15.46
C LEU A 333 15.96 -2.57 15.00
N SER A 334 15.34 -3.45 15.79
CA SER A 334 15.25 -4.88 15.49
C SER A 334 13.79 -5.29 15.36
N VAL A 335 13.32 -5.45 14.13
CA VAL A 335 11.95 -5.88 13.84
C VAL A 335 11.85 -7.40 13.93
N SER A 336 10.77 -7.88 14.52
CA SER A 336 10.41 -9.30 14.60
C SER A 336 8.97 -9.49 14.15
N VAL A 337 8.62 -10.73 13.75
CA VAL A 337 7.26 -11.05 13.31
C VAL A 337 6.25 -10.76 14.42
N GLY A 338 5.19 -10.01 14.10
CA GLY A 338 4.07 -9.69 14.98
C GLY A 338 4.43 -8.80 16.17
N THR A 339 5.44 -7.92 16.02
CA THR A 339 5.84 -6.99 17.08
C THR A 339 5.90 -5.56 16.58
N ASP A 340 5.43 -4.63 17.41
CA ASP A 340 5.58 -3.20 17.20
C ASP A 340 6.94 -2.74 17.77
N THR A 341 7.78 -2.21 16.90
CA THR A 341 9.09 -1.67 17.27
C THR A 341 9.00 -0.16 17.46
N GLU A 342 9.20 0.28 18.70
CA GLU A 342 9.08 1.70 19.06
C GLU A 342 10.34 2.50 18.73
N ALA A 343 10.18 3.61 18.02
CA ALA A 343 11.22 4.59 17.74
C ALA A 343 10.66 6.02 17.88
N ASN A 344 11.21 6.80 18.82
CA ASN A 344 10.70 8.13 19.14
C ASN A 344 11.79 9.19 18.93
N PHE A 345 11.38 10.39 18.55
CA PHE A 345 12.21 11.57 18.29
C PHE A 345 11.85 12.73 19.21
#